data_AF-A0A9X3FU20-F1
#
_entry.id   AF-A0A9X3FU20-F1
#
_cell.length_a   1.000
_cell.length_b   1.000
_cell.length_c   1.000
_cell.angle_alpha   90.00
_cell.angle_beta   90.00
_cell.angle_gamma   90.00
#
_symmetry.space_group_name_H-M   'P 1'
#
loop_
_entity.id
_entity.type
_entity.pdbx_description
1 polymer ?
#
loop_
_entity_poly.entity_id
_entity_poly.type
_entity_poly.pdbx_seq_one_letter_code
_entity_poly.pdbx_strand_id
1 'polypeptide(L)'
;MTTTRRRGVFLVLGAVLAAAVVAVALSTGEADPAPAASGPTAAAPTESAPTASVPTEDPDPAAGADAGTTPVAPISATPTTPGSDAPELTTAVVGLAYADWAVAEGRVEAAGFVAGVIESGGTCTLELVRGATQVTGTSTGEADATTTNCGLITIPGDGLEAGEWQATLSYESQTTRGSSEPMPVEVPTR
;
A
#
# COMPACT_ATOMS: atom_id res chain seq x y z
N MET A 1 -24.22 -57.67 14.83
CA MET A 1 -25.54 -57.85 14.18
C MET A 1 -26.15 -56.46 14.10
N THR A 2 -26.40 -55.79 12.97
CA THR A 2 -26.49 -56.19 11.56
C THR A 2 -26.34 -54.92 10.71
N THR A 3 -25.53 -55.00 9.66
CA THR A 3 -25.27 -53.97 8.65
C THR A 3 -26.48 -53.79 7.71
N THR A 4 -26.80 -52.56 7.28
CA THR A 4 -27.67 -52.28 6.11
C THR A 4 -27.31 -50.89 5.56
N ARG A 5 -26.38 -50.73 4.61
CA ARG A 5 -26.48 -50.85 3.14
C ARG A 5 -27.73 -50.19 2.51
N ARG A 6 -27.54 -48.99 1.95
CA ARG A 6 -28.14 -48.48 0.69
C ARG A 6 -27.14 -47.43 0.17
N ARG A 7 -26.18 -47.63 -0.74
CA ARG A 7 -26.15 -48.25 -2.09
C ARG A 7 -27.41 -47.97 -2.89
N GLY A 8 -27.39 -46.91 -3.70
CA GLY A 8 -28.34 -46.75 -4.80
C GLY A 8 -28.70 -45.32 -5.20
N VAL A 9 -27.73 -44.44 -5.48
CA VAL A 9 -27.93 -43.28 -6.38
C VAL A 9 -26.62 -43.00 -7.11
N PHE A 10 -26.20 -43.95 -7.95
CA PHE A 10 -25.24 -43.72 -9.04
C PHE A 10 -25.78 -44.53 -10.21
N LEU A 11 -25.73 -43.93 -11.41
CA LEU A 11 -26.18 -44.45 -12.72
C LEU A 11 -27.63 -44.12 -13.10
N VAL A 12 -27.85 -42.96 -13.74
CA VAL A 12 -28.33 -42.87 -15.15
C VAL A 12 -27.99 -41.47 -15.70
N LEU A 13 -26.81 -41.29 -16.31
CA LEU A 13 -26.62 -40.37 -17.46
C LEU A 13 -25.21 -40.58 -18.05
N GLY A 14 -25.04 -41.69 -18.76
CA GLY A 14 -23.85 -41.95 -19.57
C GLY A 14 -24.28 -42.72 -20.80
N ALA A 15 -24.44 -42.02 -21.93
CA ALA A 15 -24.37 -42.57 -23.29
C ALA A 15 -24.65 -41.49 -24.36
N VAL A 16 -23.68 -40.60 -24.63
CA VAL A 16 -23.45 -40.09 -26.00
C VAL A 16 -21.94 -40.02 -26.25
N LEU A 17 -21.42 -41.20 -26.57
CA LEU A 17 -20.31 -41.54 -27.47
C LEU A 17 -19.24 -40.48 -27.79
N ALA A 18 -18.03 -40.82 -27.35
CA ALA A 18 -16.74 -40.41 -27.91
C ALA A 18 -16.60 -40.77 -29.40
N ALA A 19 -16.00 -39.87 -30.18
CA ALA A 19 -14.97 -40.14 -31.20
C ALA A 19 -14.75 -38.92 -32.10
N ALA A 20 -13.60 -38.25 -31.98
CA ALA A 20 -12.79 -37.73 -33.09
C ALA A 20 -11.59 -36.93 -32.56
N VAL A 21 -10.51 -37.64 -32.23
CA VAL A 21 -9.16 -37.08 -32.24
C VAL A 21 -8.64 -37.25 -33.66
N VAL A 22 -8.54 -36.17 -34.44
CA VAL A 22 -7.76 -36.12 -35.68
C VAL A 22 -6.99 -34.81 -35.72
N ALA A 23 -5.68 -34.95 -35.84
CA ALA A 23 -4.69 -33.91 -35.94
C ALA A 23 -4.96 -32.90 -37.07
N VAL A 24 -4.73 -31.61 -36.79
CA VAL A 24 -4.35 -30.63 -37.81
C VAL A 24 -2.98 -30.11 -37.44
N ALA A 25 -2.02 -30.52 -38.26
CA ALA A 25 -0.63 -30.13 -38.22
C ALA A 25 -0.44 -28.72 -38.81
N LEU A 26 0.64 -28.07 -38.37
CA LEU A 26 1.48 -27.15 -39.15
C LEU A 26 0.76 -25.94 -39.77
N SER A 27 0.80 -24.82 -39.06
CA SER A 27 0.75 -23.49 -39.68
C SER A 27 1.82 -22.62 -39.06
N THR A 28 3.08 -22.89 -39.45
CA THR A 28 4.15 -21.90 -39.43
C THR A 28 3.76 -20.76 -40.36
N GLY A 29 3.04 -19.78 -39.81
CA GLY A 29 2.71 -18.52 -40.47
C GLY A 29 3.77 -17.49 -40.13
N GLU A 30 4.79 -17.45 -40.97
CA GLU A 30 5.77 -16.38 -41.08
C GLU A 30 5.04 -15.08 -41.49
N ALA A 31 5.13 -14.06 -40.66
CA ALA A 31 4.70 -12.71 -41.01
C ALA A 31 5.54 -11.69 -40.22
N ASP A 32 6.75 -11.42 -40.71
CA ASP A 32 7.36 -10.11 -40.58
C ASP A 32 7.24 -9.43 -41.95
N PRO A 33 6.58 -8.27 -42.00
CA PRO A 33 7.36 -7.08 -42.31
C PRO A 33 7.06 -5.94 -41.35
N ALA A 34 8.13 -5.42 -40.76
CA ALA A 34 8.22 -4.11 -40.15
C ALA A 34 7.61 -2.98 -41.02
N PRO A 35 6.92 -2.02 -40.40
CA PRO A 35 6.99 -0.63 -40.82
C PRO A 35 7.96 0.12 -39.90
N ALA A 36 9.07 0.57 -40.49
CA ALA A 36 9.83 1.68 -39.97
C ALA A 36 8.91 2.91 -39.86
N ALA A 37 8.71 3.40 -38.65
CA ALA A 37 8.18 4.73 -38.40
C ALA A 37 9.10 5.44 -37.41
N SER A 38 10.00 6.23 -37.98
CA SER A 38 10.78 7.25 -37.28
C SER A 38 9.84 8.17 -36.49
N GLY A 39 9.94 8.11 -35.17
CA GLY A 39 9.30 9.03 -34.22
C GLY A 39 10.36 9.79 -33.43
N PRO A 40 10.07 11.02 -32.98
CA PRO A 40 10.94 12.17 -33.12
C PRO A 40 12.16 12.17 -32.20
N THR A 41 13.25 12.73 -32.73
CA THR A 41 14.36 13.36 -32.00
C THR A 41 13.87 13.96 -30.69
N ALA A 42 14.24 13.33 -29.57
CA ALA A 42 14.16 13.94 -28.26
C ALA A 42 15.10 15.15 -28.27
N ALA A 43 14.52 16.35 -28.34
CA ALA A 43 15.23 17.57 -28.01
C ALA A 43 15.61 17.47 -26.53
N ALA A 44 16.92 17.42 -26.27
CA ALA A 44 17.45 17.48 -24.92
C ALA A 44 16.97 18.77 -24.24
N PRO A 45 16.44 18.70 -23.00
CA PRO A 45 16.21 19.91 -22.23
C PRO A 45 17.59 20.51 -21.85
N THR A 46 17.86 21.72 -22.34
CA THR A 46 18.98 22.54 -21.89
C THR A 46 18.71 22.96 -20.44
N GLU A 47 19.32 22.24 -19.50
CA GLU A 47 19.34 22.59 -18.08
C GLU A 47 20.13 23.90 -17.91
N SER A 48 19.42 25.01 -17.80
CA SER A 48 20.01 26.31 -17.46
C SER A 48 20.08 26.41 -15.94
N ALA A 49 21.27 26.18 -15.39
CA ALA A 49 21.57 26.40 -13.98
C ALA A 49 21.48 27.91 -13.63
N PRO A 50 20.68 28.33 -12.64
CA PRO A 50 20.81 29.66 -12.08
C PRO A 50 21.90 29.70 -10.99
N THR A 51 22.87 30.56 -11.27
CA THR A 51 23.99 31.05 -10.47
C THR A 51 23.65 31.37 -9.01
N ALA A 52 24.45 30.82 -8.09
CA ALA A 52 24.53 31.22 -6.70
C ALA A 52 24.95 32.70 -6.57
N SER A 53 24.21 33.46 -5.74
CA SER A 53 24.62 34.79 -5.30
C SER A 53 24.61 34.81 -3.78
N VAL A 54 25.80 34.87 -3.19
CA VAL A 54 26.05 35.23 -1.78
C VAL A 54 26.78 36.57 -1.81
N PRO A 55 26.25 37.60 -1.14
CA PRO A 55 27.05 38.35 -0.14
C PRO A 55 26.15 38.86 1.01
N THR A 56 26.58 39.36 2.17
CA THR A 56 27.86 39.67 2.80
C THR A 56 27.51 40.00 4.27
N GLU A 57 28.38 39.64 5.20
CA GLU A 57 28.36 40.06 6.62
C GLU A 57 28.38 41.58 6.78
N ASP A 58 27.75 42.10 7.83
CA ASP A 58 28.07 43.43 8.40
C ASP A 58 28.25 43.30 9.93
N PRO A 59 29.28 43.96 10.53
CA PRO A 59 29.73 43.71 11.90
C PRO A 59 29.06 44.58 12.99
N ASP A 60 29.23 44.07 14.21
CA ASP A 60 29.04 44.62 15.58
C ASP A 60 29.43 46.10 15.79
N PRO A 61 28.82 46.84 16.76
CA PRO A 61 29.49 46.96 18.07
C PRO A 61 28.58 47.10 19.31
N ALA A 62 28.91 46.28 20.32
CA ALA A 62 29.34 46.62 21.69
C ALA A 62 28.44 47.42 22.69
N ALA A 63 28.30 46.77 23.86
CA ALA A 63 28.47 47.28 25.22
C ALA A 63 27.39 48.17 25.89
N GLY A 64 26.81 47.61 26.95
CA GLY A 64 26.17 48.34 28.04
C GLY A 64 26.09 47.45 29.29
N ALA A 65 27.04 47.62 30.20
CA ALA A 65 27.02 47.03 31.53
C ALA A 65 26.03 47.78 32.43
N ASP A 66 25.26 47.09 33.26
CA ASP A 66 25.06 47.51 34.66
C ASP A 66 24.64 46.35 35.56
N ALA A 67 25.16 46.38 36.77
CA ALA A 67 25.09 45.33 37.77
C ALA A 67 23.86 45.55 38.67
N GLY A 68 23.02 44.53 38.77
CA GLY A 68 21.87 44.52 39.69
C GLY A 68 21.74 43.17 40.37
N THR A 69 22.65 42.83 41.27
CA THR A 69 22.57 41.60 42.07
C THR A 69 21.45 41.73 43.11
N THR A 70 20.25 41.29 42.74
CA THR A 70 19.16 41.02 43.70
C THR A 70 19.03 39.50 43.83
N PRO A 71 19.07 38.90 45.03
CA PRO A 71 18.86 37.46 45.19
C PRO A 71 17.40 37.14 44.87
N VAL A 72 17.13 36.65 43.65
CA VAL A 72 15.83 36.08 43.29
C VAL A 72 15.79 34.68 43.91
N ALA A 73 14.79 34.45 44.76
CA ALA A 73 14.46 33.14 45.31
C ALA A 73 14.41 32.08 44.19
N PRO A 74 14.78 30.81 44.43
CA PRO A 74 14.72 29.79 43.38
C PRO A 74 13.27 29.65 42.91
N ILE A 75 12.99 30.19 41.73
CA ILE A 75 11.79 29.82 40.98
C ILE A 75 11.93 28.32 40.74
N SER A 76 11.03 27.56 41.36
CA SER A 76 10.83 26.17 41.01
C SER A 76 10.34 26.20 39.55
N ALA A 77 11.27 26.03 38.61
CA ALA A 77 10.96 25.88 37.21
C ALA A 77 10.19 24.57 37.10
N THR A 78 8.86 24.66 37.05
CA THR A 78 8.06 23.58 36.49
C THR A 78 8.68 23.29 35.12
N PRO A 79 9.09 22.05 34.82
CA PRO A 79 9.60 21.75 33.49
C PRO A 79 8.49 22.08 32.50
N THR A 80 8.65 23.16 31.74
CA THR A 80 7.88 23.39 30.53
C THR A 80 8.28 22.27 29.59
N THR A 81 7.47 21.22 29.52
CA THR A 81 7.56 20.25 28.42
C THR A 81 7.56 21.06 27.13
N PRO A 82 8.61 20.98 26.29
CA PRO A 82 8.57 21.62 24.99
C PRO A 82 7.28 21.17 24.29
N GLY A 83 6.45 22.12 23.88
CA GLY A 83 5.28 21.80 23.06
C GLY A 83 5.77 21.02 21.85
N SER A 84 5.23 19.82 21.64
CA SER A 84 5.57 19.04 20.46
C SER A 84 5.03 19.81 19.25
N ASP A 85 5.92 20.45 18.50
CA ASP A 85 5.63 21.02 17.16
C ASP A 85 5.40 19.90 16.12
N ALA A 86 4.67 18.86 16.49
CA ALA A 86 4.28 17.82 15.55
C ALA A 86 3.28 18.42 14.55
N PRO A 87 3.51 18.29 13.23
CA PRO A 87 2.57 18.78 12.24
C PRO A 87 1.21 18.11 12.42
N GLU A 88 0.15 18.90 12.35
CA GLU A 88 -1.21 18.37 12.37
C GLU A 88 -1.49 17.65 11.04
N LEU A 89 -1.82 16.36 11.10
CA LEU A 89 -2.09 15.53 9.93
C LEU A 89 -3.53 15.73 9.44
N THR A 90 -3.70 15.93 8.14
CA THR A 90 -5.00 15.94 7.47
C THR A 90 -5.60 14.53 7.45
N THR A 91 -6.89 14.40 7.74
CA THR A 91 -7.58 13.11 7.63
C THR A 91 -8.06 12.88 6.21
N ALA A 92 -7.75 11.72 5.64
CA ALA A 92 -8.16 11.30 4.31
C ALA A 92 -9.09 10.09 4.33
N VAL A 93 -9.87 9.95 3.26
CA VAL A 93 -10.74 8.79 3.02
C VAL A 93 -9.93 7.71 2.33
N VAL A 94 -9.77 6.55 2.97
CA VAL A 94 -9.07 5.39 2.41
C VAL A 94 -10.10 4.34 2.00
N GLY A 95 -10.00 3.87 0.76
CA GLY A 95 -10.81 2.79 0.22
C GLY A 95 -10.00 1.51 0.09
N LEU A 96 -10.45 0.44 0.72
CA LEU A 96 -9.98 -0.92 0.44
C LEU A 96 -10.79 -1.46 -0.73
N ALA A 97 -10.19 -1.53 -1.92
CA ALA A 97 -10.89 -1.88 -3.15
C ALA A 97 -11.18 -3.38 -3.23
N TYR A 98 -10.25 -4.22 -2.76
CA TYR A 98 -10.46 -5.64 -2.51
C TYR A 98 -9.45 -6.15 -1.48
N ALA A 99 -9.79 -7.25 -0.82
CA ALA A 99 -8.90 -8.10 -0.06
C ALA A 99 -9.39 -9.55 -0.16
N ASP A 100 -8.54 -10.48 -0.58
CA ASP A 100 -8.93 -11.89 -0.77
C ASP A 100 -7.73 -12.84 -0.55
N TRP A 101 -8.03 -14.13 -0.38
CA TRP A 101 -7.02 -15.19 -0.28
C TRP A 101 -6.68 -15.73 -1.67
N ALA A 102 -5.43 -15.49 -2.09
CA ALA A 102 -4.88 -16.02 -3.32
C ALA A 102 -4.49 -17.51 -3.12
N VAL A 103 -5.41 -18.42 -3.50
CA VAL A 103 -5.29 -19.87 -3.23
C VAL A 103 -4.05 -20.49 -3.85
N ALA A 104 -3.67 -20.10 -5.07
CA ALA A 104 -2.53 -20.69 -5.76
C ALA A 104 -1.19 -20.26 -5.13
N GLU A 105 -1.18 -19.10 -4.48
CA GLU A 105 0.00 -18.46 -3.91
C GLU A 105 0.09 -18.60 -2.39
N GLY A 106 -0.99 -19.01 -1.73
CA GLY A 106 -1.05 -19.23 -0.28
C GLY A 106 -0.84 -17.95 0.52
N ARG A 107 -1.44 -16.84 0.10
CA ARG A 107 -1.28 -15.51 0.71
C ARG A 107 -2.57 -14.70 0.61
N VAL A 108 -2.70 -13.67 1.44
CA VAL A 108 -3.71 -12.63 1.25
C VAL A 108 -3.17 -11.57 0.30
N GLU A 109 -4.02 -11.12 -0.62
CA GLU A 109 -3.75 -10.02 -1.55
C GLU A 109 -4.81 -8.94 -1.37
N ALA A 110 -4.38 -7.68 -1.35
CA ALA A 110 -5.27 -6.54 -1.27
C ALA A 110 -4.74 -5.36 -2.08
N ALA A 111 -5.66 -4.51 -2.51
CA ALA A 111 -5.31 -3.20 -3.07
C ALA A 111 -6.36 -2.16 -2.66
N GLY A 112 -5.95 -0.90 -2.68
CA GLY A 112 -6.81 0.22 -2.32
C GLY A 112 -6.23 1.56 -2.74
N PHE A 113 -6.86 2.63 -2.27
CA PHE A 113 -6.52 3.99 -2.65
C PHE A 113 -6.89 5.00 -1.56
N VAL A 114 -6.32 6.20 -1.68
CA VAL A 114 -6.65 7.37 -0.85
C VAL A 114 -7.36 8.39 -1.73
N ALA A 115 -8.61 8.69 -1.42
CA ALA A 115 -9.44 9.58 -2.25
C ALA A 115 -9.08 11.06 -2.03
N GLY A 116 -8.92 11.81 -3.12
CA GLY A 116 -8.72 13.26 -3.07
C GLY A 116 -7.33 13.70 -2.61
N VAL A 117 -6.42 12.75 -2.39
CA VAL A 117 -5.01 12.97 -2.06
C VAL A 117 -4.20 12.54 -3.27
N ILE A 118 -3.24 13.35 -3.71
CA ILE A 118 -2.39 13.04 -4.88
C ILE A 118 -0.94 13.25 -4.46
N GLU A 119 -0.35 12.22 -3.87
CA GLU A 119 1.03 12.25 -3.40
C GLU A 119 1.69 10.86 -3.50
N SER A 120 3.02 10.87 -3.58
CA SER A 120 3.86 9.66 -3.61
C SER A 120 4.72 9.58 -2.36
N GLY A 121 5.05 8.35 -1.95
CA GLY A 121 5.98 8.10 -0.84
C GLY A 121 5.34 8.01 0.54
N GLY A 122 4.01 8.13 0.64
CA GLY A 122 3.30 7.68 1.84
C GLY A 122 3.31 6.16 1.95
N THR A 123 3.02 5.65 3.14
CA THR A 123 2.98 4.22 3.43
C THR A 123 1.54 3.74 3.50
N CYS A 124 1.20 2.73 2.70
CA CYS A 124 -0.03 1.99 2.85
C CYS A 124 0.23 0.74 3.69
N THR A 125 -0.60 0.49 4.70
CA THR A 125 -0.49 -0.67 5.59
C THR A 125 -1.79 -1.44 5.60
N LEU A 126 -1.75 -2.70 5.19
CA LEU A 126 -2.84 -3.64 5.36
C LEU A 126 -2.66 -4.36 6.68
N GLU A 127 -3.69 -4.36 7.51
CA GLU A 127 -3.77 -5.08 8.77
C GLU A 127 -4.85 -6.15 8.68
N LEU A 128 -4.48 -7.40 8.98
CA LEU A 128 -5.40 -8.51 9.16
C LEU A 128 -5.55 -8.81 10.65
N VAL A 129 -6.77 -8.76 11.16
CA VAL A 129 -7.09 -9.06 12.55
C VAL A 129 -8.03 -10.24 12.67
N ARG A 130 -7.69 -11.16 13.57
CA ARG A 130 -8.61 -12.16 14.09
C ARG A 130 -8.38 -12.34 15.59
N GLY A 131 -9.39 -11.97 16.39
CA GLY A 131 -9.30 -12.10 17.84
C GLY A 131 -8.13 -11.27 18.38
N ALA A 132 -7.12 -11.93 18.93
CA ALA A 132 -5.89 -11.29 19.43
C ALA A 132 -4.72 -11.34 18.43
N THR A 133 -4.87 -12.04 17.30
CA THR A 133 -3.81 -12.18 16.29
C THR A 133 -3.94 -11.07 15.27
N GLN A 134 -2.81 -10.43 14.97
CA GLN A 134 -2.68 -9.36 14.00
C GLN A 134 -1.49 -9.66 13.09
N VAL A 135 -1.67 -9.49 11.79
CA VAL A 135 -0.60 -9.61 10.79
C VAL A 135 -0.69 -8.43 9.83
N THR A 136 0.46 -7.86 9.43
CA THR A 136 0.50 -6.66 8.61
C THR A 136 1.33 -6.86 7.34
N GLY A 137 0.91 -6.20 6.26
CA GLY A 137 1.68 -6.03 5.03
C GLY A 137 1.72 -4.57 4.64
N THR A 138 2.72 -4.15 3.88
CA THR A 138 2.87 -2.75 3.47
C THR A 138 3.20 -2.60 2.00
N SER A 139 2.92 -1.41 1.47
CA SER A 139 3.33 -0.94 0.16
C SER A 139 3.56 0.57 0.20
N THR A 140 4.18 1.09 -0.86
CA THR A 140 4.33 2.53 -1.06
C THR A 140 3.11 3.06 -1.80
N GLY A 141 2.56 4.18 -1.33
CA GLY A 141 1.54 4.93 -2.05
C GLY A 141 2.14 5.70 -3.22
N GLU A 142 1.50 5.60 -4.39
CA GLU A 142 1.88 6.29 -5.62
C GLU A 142 0.79 7.27 -6.06
N ALA A 143 1.17 8.49 -6.45
CA ALA A 143 0.22 9.45 -6.98
C ALA A 143 -0.43 8.94 -8.29
N ASP A 144 -1.77 8.98 -8.35
CA ASP A 144 -2.56 8.53 -9.50
C ASP A 144 -3.71 9.50 -9.78
N ALA A 145 -3.43 10.50 -10.61
CA ALA A 145 -4.32 11.52 -11.20
C ALA A 145 -5.26 12.29 -10.24
N THR A 146 -6.12 11.59 -9.50
CA THR A 146 -7.08 12.14 -8.52
C THR A 146 -7.01 11.46 -7.15
N THR A 147 -6.16 10.44 -7.01
CA THR A 147 -6.01 9.60 -5.82
C THR A 147 -4.54 9.26 -5.58
N THR A 148 -4.25 8.67 -4.43
CA THR A 148 -3.00 7.94 -4.20
C THR A 148 -3.33 6.45 -4.24
N ASN A 149 -2.67 5.71 -5.12
CA ASN A 149 -2.83 4.28 -5.28
C ASN A 149 -1.92 3.53 -4.29
N CYS A 150 -2.47 2.57 -3.55
CA CYS A 150 -1.70 1.75 -2.61
C CYS A 150 -1.05 0.52 -3.24
N GLY A 151 -1.18 0.32 -4.55
CA GLY A 151 -0.64 -0.84 -5.25
C GLY A 151 -1.17 -2.18 -4.68
N LEU A 152 -0.44 -3.25 -4.97
CA LEU A 152 -0.71 -4.58 -4.42
C LEU A 152 0.04 -4.74 -3.09
N ILE A 153 -0.69 -5.05 -2.03
CA ILE A 153 -0.15 -5.48 -0.74
C ILE A 153 -0.36 -6.98 -0.61
N THR A 154 0.68 -7.69 -0.17
CA THR A 154 0.62 -9.13 0.05
C THR A 154 1.01 -9.48 1.47
N ILE A 155 0.28 -10.41 2.09
CA ILE A 155 0.61 -10.97 3.40
C ILE A 155 0.74 -12.49 3.23
N PRO A 156 1.95 -13.06 3.40
CA PRO A 156 2.14 -14.51 3.34
C PRO A 156 1.19 -15.23 4.30
N GLY A 157 0.73 -16.43 3.91
CA GLY A 157 -0.14 -17.25 4.75
C GLY A 157 0.52 -17.82 6.02
N ASP A 158 1.81 -17.55 6.24
CA ASP A 158 2.51 -17.96 7.44
C ASP A 158 2.05 -17.11 8.63
N GLY A 159 1.47 -17.75 9.64
CA GLY A 159 0.88 -17.05 10.79
C GLY A 159 -0.60 -16.69 10.63
N LEU A 160 -1.21 -17.02 9.48
CA LEU A 160 -2.67 -16.94 9.30
C LEU A 160 -3.32 -18.30 9.55
N GLU A 161 -4.14 -18.36 10.60
CA GLU A 161 -5.03 -19.48 10.86
C GLU A 161 -6.29 -19.42 9.94
N ALA A 162 -6.92 -20.58 9.72
CA ALA A 162 -8.10 -20.70 8.87
C ALA A 162 -9.37 -20.09 9.47
N GLY A 163 -10.24 -19.52 8.61
CA GLY A 163 -11.55 -18.89 8.87
C GLY A 163 -11.59 -17.42 8.41
N GLU A 164 -12.46 -16.61 9.05
CA GLU A 164 -12.61 -15.19 8.74
C GLU A 164 -11.60 -14.26 9.46
N TRP A 165 -11.00 -13.35 8.71
CA TRP A 165 -10.14 -12.25 9.18
C TRP A 165 -10.75 -10.91 8.78
N GLN A 166 -10.52 -9.86 9.57
CA GLN A 166 -10.87 -8.49 9.21
C GLN A 166 -9.65 -7.76 8.65
N ALA A 167 -9.73 -7.36 7.37
CA ALA A 167 -8.73 -6.56 6.68
C ALA A 167 -9.05 -5.07 6.81
N THR A 168 -8.07 -4.28 7.25
CA THR A 168 -8.16 -2.81 7.27
C THR A 168 -6.94 -2.24 6.56
N LEU A 169 -7.16 -1.34 5.60
CA LEU A 169 -6.10 -0.58 4.96
C LEU A 169 -6.00 0.80 5.58
N SER A 170 -4.80 1.17 6.03
CA SER A 170 -4.46 2.52 6.47
C SER A 170 -3.42 3.16 5.56
N TYR A 171 -3.42 4.49 5.55
CA TYR A 171 -2.44 5.30 4.85
C TYR A 171 -1.85 6.35 5.79
N GLU A 172 -0.55 6.58 5.68
CA GLU A 172 0.15 7.65 6.41
C GLU A 172 1.26 8.27 5.58
N SER A 173 1.35 9.60 5.61
CA SER A 173 2.40 10.42 5.04
C SER A 173 2.79 11.53 6.03
N GLN A 174 3.64 12.48 5.61
CA GLN A 174 4.01 13.61 6.46
C GLN A 174 2.85 14.56 6.75
N THR A 175 1.83 14.59 5.88
CA THR A 175 0.74 15.57 5.94
C THR A 175 -0.64 14.93 6.02
N THR A 176 -0.74 13.62 5.78
CA THR A 176 -2.02 12.93 5.58
C THR A 176 -2.05 11.62 6.33
N ARG A 177 -3.19 11.28 6.93
CA ARG A 177 -3.46 9.92 7.43
C ARG A 177 -4.90 9.51 7.20
N GLY A 178 -5.17 8.22 7.11
CA GLY A 178 -6.53 7.71 7.02
C GLY A 178 -6.62 6.21 7.20
N SER A 179 -7.83 5.70 7.37
CA SER A 179 -8.12 4.27 7.46
C SER A 179 -9.43 3.95 6.76
N SER A 180 -9.52 2.74 6.22
CA SER A 180 -10.71 2.21 5.56
C SER A 180 -11.65 1.54 6.56
N GLU A 181 -12.87 1.23 6.10
CA GLU A 181 -13.75 0.29 6.81
C GLU A 181 -13.18 -1.14 6.72
N PRO A 182 -13.38 -1.98 7.75
CA PRO A 182 -12.89 -3.34 7.74
C PRO A 182 -13.64 -4.21 6.73
N MET A 183 -12.90 -5.00 5.95
CA MET A 183 -13.41 -5.96 4.97
C MET A 183 -13.10 -7.40 5.41
N PRO A 184 -14.06 -8.34 5.38
CA PRO A 184 -13.79 -9.74 5.74
C PRO A 184 -12.95 -10.45 4.66
N VAL A 185 -12.04 -11.31 5.09
CA VAL A 185 -11.21 -12.18 4.24
C VAL A 185 -11.24 -13.61 4.79
N GLU A 186 -11.66 -14.57 3.98
CA GLU A 186 -11.70 -15.98 4.37
C GLU A 186 -10.37 -16.68 4.04
N VAL A 187 -9.69 -17.19 5.06
CA VAL A 187 -8.50 -18.03 4.92
C VAL A 187 -8.94 -19.50 4.99
N PRO A 188 -8.72 -20.32 3.95
CA PRO A 188 -9.19 -21.70 3.94
C PRO A 188 -8.42 -22.58 4.91
N THR A 189 -9.07 -23.66 5.37
CA THR A 189 -8.38 -24.75 6.07
C THR A 189 -7.42 -25.45 5.11
N ARG A 190 -6.18 -25.68 5.55
CA ARG A 190 -5.18 -26.45 4.81
C ARG A 190 -5.44 -27.96 4.85
#